data_AF-M7T5C7-F1
#
_entry.id   AF-M7T5C7-F1
#
_cell.length_a   1.000
_cell.length_b   1.000
_cell.length_c   1.000
_cell.angle_alpha   90.00
_cell.angle_beta   90.00
_cell.angle_gamma   90.00
#
_symmetry.space_group_name_H-M   'P 1'
#
loop_
_entity.id
_entity.type
_entity.pdbx_description
1 polymer ?
#
loop_
_entity_poly.entity_id
_entity_poly.type
_entity_poly.pdbx_seq_one_letter_code
_entity_poly.pdbx_strand_id
1 'polypeptide(L)'
;MTHRGRYSYASSAISTINSPRKVRRRKDPTPFNILIVGTRGSGKTSFLEFLKTSLALPPKKRSQRSTEIEMEVSANATPSGGFIPHYLESEIDGERMGLTLWDSEGLEKNVVDLQLREMSKFMESKFEETFAEEMKVIRSPGVQDTHIHAVFLILDPARLDRNIAAAKASSANNHYGGHELDPARIIGSLDEDLDLQVMRTLQGKTTVIPVVSKADTITTAHMAVLKKTVWSSLKKANFDPLQALGLDDDNTSDSSRIDEEEEETEIANEEGAEDEPHSPEEQDEDEDDEDETPNSDNALPIQGRTSRHSNTSARQGKEREEADEIPFLPMSIISPDLYEPDVIGRKFPWGFANPYDEEHCDFTRLKDAVFGEWRGDLREASREQWYEGWRTSRLKHREPMARHR
;
A
#
# COMPACT_ATOMS: atom_id res chain seq x y z
N MET A 1 -13.31 58.90 -41.10
CA MET A 1 -13.48 58.50 -39.67
C MET A 1 -12.85 57.13 -39.46
N THR A 2 -12.58 56.75 -38.22
CA THR A 2 -11.84 55.52 -37.87
C THR A 2 -12.72 54.28 -37.85
N HIS A 3 -12.20 53.13 -38.28
CA HIS A 3 -12.47 51.86 -37.60
C HIS A 3 -11.17 51.06 -37.47
N ARG A 4 -11.03 50.33 -36.35
CA ARG A 4 -9.87 49.48 -36.04
C ARG A 4 -10.31 48.02 -36.07
N GLY A 5 -9.45 47.15 -36.59
CA GLY A 5 -9.54 45.70 -36.45
C GLY A 5 -8.12 45.12 -36.44
N ARG A 6 -7.82 44.28 -35.45
CA ARG A 6 -6.55 43.54 -35.32
C ARG A 6 -6.83 42.04 -35.44
N TYR A 7 -5.74 41.26 -35.42
CA TYR A 7 -5.68 39.80 -35.40
C TYR A 7 -5.92 39.13 -36.77
N SER A 8 -5.16 38.10 -37.17
CA SER A 8 -3.88 37.60 -36.63
C SER A 8 -3.11 36.85 -37.71
N TYR A 9 -1.77 36.82 -37.60
CA TYR A 9 -0.95 35.92 -38.41
C TYR A 9 -1.14 34.47 -37.94
N ALA A 10 -2.08 33.76 -38.56
CA ALA A 10 -2.17 32.31 -38.45
C ALA A 10 -1.09 31.66 -39.33
N SER A 11 0.14 31.62 -38.83
CA SER A 11 1.22 30.83 -39.44
C SER A 11 0.94 29.34 -39.23
N SER A 12 0.09 28.77 -40.10
CA SER A 12 -0.17 27.34 -40.18
C SER A 12 1.12 26.59 -40.52
N ALA A 13 1.86 26.17 -39.49
CA ALA A 13 3.06 25.35 -39.62
C ALA A 13 2.70 23.93 -40.06
N ILE A 14 2.33 23.80 -41.33
CA ILE A 14 2.03 22.53 -42.01
C ILE A 14 3.32 21.72 -42.06
N SER A 15 3.44 20.77 -41.14
CA SER A 15 4.60 19.92 -40.95
C SER A 15 4.61 18.78 -41.97
N THR A 16 5.07 19.08 -43.19
CA THR A 16 5.28 18.15 -44.31
C THR A 16 6.43 17.16 -44.09
N ILE A 17 6.36 16.38 -43.01
CA ILE A 17 7.27 15.25 -42.71
C ILE A 17 6.53 13.92 -42.84
N ASN A 18 6.02 13.67 -44.04
CA ASN A 18 5.44 12.39 -44.42
C ASN A 18 6.57 11.35 -44.67
N SER A 19 7.11 10.79 -43.58
CA SER A 19 8.13 9.73 -43.62
C SER A 19 7.52 8.40 -43.17
N PRO A 20 7.39 7.39 -44.06
CA PRO A 20 6.78 6.12 -43.73
C PRO A 20 7.64 5.24 -42.79
N ARG A 21 8.91 5.60 -42.55
CA ARG A 21 9.70 4.99 -41.47
C ARG A 21 9.34 5.65 -40.14
N LYS A 22 8.11 5.40 -39.67
CA LYS A 22 7.67 5.66 -38.29
C LYS A 22 8.44 4.74 -37.35
N VAL A 23 9.71 5.06 -37.08
CA VAL A 23 10.49 4.45 -36.00
C VAL A 23 9.63 4.58 -34.75
N ARG A 24 9.15 3.45 -34.23
CA ARG A 24 8.32 3.42 -33.03
C ARG A 24 9.18 3.97 -31.89
N ARG A 25 9.06 5.28 -31.59
CA ARG A 25 9.66 5.89 -30.39
C ARG A 25 9.25 4.97 -29.25
N ARG A 26 10.23 4.30 -28.64
CA ARG A 26 9.96 3.37 -27.54
C ARG A 26 9.25 4.19 -26.48
N LYS A 27 8.14 3.66 -25.93
CA LYS A 27 7.42 4.29 -24.81
C LYS A 27 8.48 4.67 -23.77
N ASP A 28 8.64 5.96 -23.52
CA ASP A 28 9.57 6.46 -22.52
C ASP A 28 9.17 5.81 -21.17
N PRO A 29 10.14 5.40 -20.34
CA PRO A 29 9.86 4.52 -19.22
C PRO A 29 8.92 5.21 -18.21
N THR A 30 7.93 4.48 -17.69
CA THR A 30 6.97 5.04 -16.73
C THR A 30 7.69 5.39 -15.42
N PRO A 31 7.72 6.66 -14.99
CA PRO A 31 8.41 7.05 -13.76
C PRO A 31 7.74 6.44 -12.53
N PHE A 32 8.55 5.87 -11.64
CA PHE A 32 8.11 5.35 -10.35
C PHE A 32 9.17 5.67 -9.30
N ASN A 33 8.92 6.70 -8.49
CA ASN A 33 9.83 7.14 -7.44
C ASN A 33 9.38 6.57 -6.08
N ILE A 34 10.33 6.00 -5.32
CA ILE A 34 10.14 5.45 -3.98
C ILE A 34 11.20 6.06 -3.06
N LEU A 35 10.83 6.37 -1.81
CA LEU A 35 11.73 6.86 -0.77
C LEU A 35 11.94 5.80 0.33
N ILE A 36 13.19 5.61 0.79
CA ILE A 36 13.56 4.60 1.79
C ILE A 36 13.90 5.28 3.11
N VAL A 37 13.03 5.10 4.11
CA VAL A 37 13.05 5.77 5.42
C VAL A 37 13.27 4.74 6.52
N GLY A 38 13.84 5.15 7.65
CA GLY A 38 14.06 4.28 8.80
C GLY A 38 15.27 4.69 9.62
N THR A 39 15.45 4.03 10.76
CA THR A 39 16.47 4.40 11.74
C THR A 39 17.88 4.11 11.27
N ARG A 40 18.86 4.85 11.80
CA ARG A 40 20.28 4.56 11.57
C ARG A 40 20.60 3.11 11.94
N GLY A 41 21.30 2.41 11.05
CA GLY A 41 21.69 1.01 11.25
C GLY A 41 20.61 -0.05 10.97
N SER A 42 19.38 0.33 10.57
CA SER A 42 18.31 -0.62 10.22
C SER A 42 18.56 -1.44 8.94
N GLY A 43 19.60 -1.12 8.15
CA GLY A 43 19.97 -1.85 6.92
C GLY A 43 19.47 -1.22 5.61
N LYS A 44 19.01 0.04 5.65
CA LYS A 44 18.45 0.75 4.47
C LYS A 44 19.33 0.68 3.23
N THR A 45 20.62 1.02 3.34
CA THR A 45 21.55 1.01 2.21
C THR A 45 21.74 -0.40 1.62
N SER A 46 21.82 -1.43 2.47
CA SER A 46 21.87 -2.83 2.03
C SER A 46 20.58 -3.29 1.33
N PHE A 47 19.42 -2.87 1.82
CA PHE A 47 18.14 -3.09 1.13
C PHE A 47 18.04 -2.33 -0.20
N LEU A 48 18.54 -1.10 -0.24
CA LEU A 48 18.55 -0.24 -1.42
C LEU A 48 19.47 -0.80 -2.51
N GLU A 49 20.66 -1.28 -2.16
CA GLU A 49 21.58 -1.98 -3.08
C GLU A 49 21.02 -3.34 -3.54
N PHE A 50 20.28 -4.03 -2.66
CA PHE A 50 19.57 -5.24 -3.03
C PHE A 50 18.41 -4.97 -4.01
N LEU A 51 17.58 -3.95 -3.76
CA LEU A 51 16.54 -3.50 -4.69
C LEU A 51 17.13 -3.10 -6.04
N LYS A 52 18.22 -2.31 -6.07
CA LYS A 52 18.96 -2.00 -7.30
C LYS A 52 19.33 -3.27 -8.05
N THR A 53 19.88 -4.27 -7.38
CA THR A 53 20.38 -5.51 -7.99
C THR A 53 19.24 -6.43 -8.46
N SER A 54 18.14 -6.50 -7.71
CA SER A 54 16.95 -7.32 -7.99
C SER A 54 16.06 -6.74 -9.12
N LEU A 55 16.10 -5.42 -9.31
CA LEU A 55 15.26 -4.70 -10.27
C LEU A 55 16.02 -4.20 -11.50
N ALA A 56 17.36 -4.26 -11.51
CA ALA A 56 18.17 -3.89 -12.65
C ALA A 56 17.89 -4.77 -13.87
N LEU A 57 17.73 -4.14 -15.03
CA LEU A 57 17.76 -4.83 -16.32
C LEU A 57 19.06 -5.63 -16.50
N PRO A 58 18.99 -6.87 -17.04
CA PRO A 58 20.17 -7.62 -17.43
C PRO A 58 21.10 -6.77 -18.33
N PRO A 59 22.44 -6.88 -18.21
CA PRO A 59 23.37 -5.94 -18.85
C PRO A 59 23.26 -5.88 -20.38
N LYS A 60 22.68 -6.89 -21.02
CA LYS A 60 22.38 -6.94 -22.46
C LYS A 60 21.15 -6.10 -22.89
N LYS A 61 20.31 -5.63 -21.94
CA LYS A 61 19.12 -4.80 -22.18
C LYS A 61 19.32 -3.32 -21.78
N ARG A 62 20.29 -3.01 -20.91
CA ARG A 62 20.57 -1.64 -20.43
C ARG A 62 20.93 -0.71 -21.59
N SER A 63 20.36 0.48 -21.60
CA SER A 63 20.51 1.48 -22.66
C SER A 63 21.67 2.43 -22.36
N GLN A 64 22.35 2.96 -23.39
CA GLN A 64 23.26 4.11 -23.20
C GLN A 64 22.50 5.29 -22.56
N ARG A 65 21.25 5.51 -22.96
CA ARG A 65 20.37 6.53 -22.37
C ARG A 65 19.98 6.26 -20.91
N SER A 66 19.94 5.00 -20.45
CA SER A 66 19.73 4.73 -19.01
C SER A 66 20.96 5.11 -18.21
N THR A 67 22.17 4.79 -18.68
CA THR A 67 23.41 5.23 -18.01
C THR A 67 23.61 6.75 -18.06
N GLU A 68 23.16 7.42 -19.13
CA GLU A 68 23.11 8.89 -19.18
C GLU A 68 22.16 9.46 -18.12
N ILE A 69 20.93 8.94 -18.01
CA ILE A 69 19.96 9.40 -17.00
C ILE A 69 20.45 9.09 -15.56
N GLU A 70 21.08 7.94 -15.32
CA GLU A 70 21.70 7.63 -14.02
C GLU A 70 22.78 8.67 -13.64
N MET A 71 23.62 9.07 -14.60
CA MET A 71 24.64 10.09 -14.41
C MET A 71 24.03 11.50 -14.27
N GLU A 72 23.01 11.85 -15.05
CA GLU A 72 22.29 13.12 -14.93
C GLU A 72 21.53 13.23 -13.60
N VAL A 73 20.87 12.17 -13.13
CA VAL A 73 20.20 12.15 -11.83
C VAL A 73 21.21 12.25 -10.68
N SER A 74 22.39 11.63 -10.82
CA SER A 74 23.47 11.73 -9.84
C SER A 74 24.19 13.09 -9.85
N ALA A 75 24.29 13.75 -11.01
CA ALA A 75 24.99 15.03 -11.17
C ALA A 75 24.09 16.25 -10.93
N ASN A 76 22.80 16.16 -11.28
CA ASN A 76 21.78 17.17 -10.97
C ASN A 76 21.17 16.97 -9.57
N ALA A 77 21.69 16.03 -8.78
CA ALA A 77 21.40 15.90 -7.35
C ALA A 77 21.98 17.08 -6.56
N THR A 78 21.33 18.25 -6.66
CA THR A 78 21.44 19.27 -5.60
C THR A 78 21.08 18.60 -4.27
N PRO A 79 21.91 18.70 -3.21
CA PRO A 79 21.68 18.02 -1.94
C PRO A 79 20.57 18.71 -1.14
N SER A 80 19.32 18.50 -1.58
CA SER A 80 18.12 18.91 -0.87
C SER A 80 17.92 18.04 0.36
N GLY A 81 18.58 18.39 1.48
CA GLY A 81 18.27 17.84 2.81
C GLY A 81 18.57 16.34 2.98
N GLY A 82 19.76 15.88 2.57
CA GLY A 82 20.21 14.52 2.90
C GLY A 82 19.56 13.37 2.12
N PHE A 83 18.75 13.65 1.10
CA PHE A 83 18.17 12.64 0.22
C PHE A 83 19.07 12.38 -1.01
N ILE A 84 19.40 11.11 -1.27
CA ILE A 84 20.28 10.69 -2.39
C ILE A 84 19.45 9.95 -3.44
N PRO A 85 19.27 10.48 -4.66
CA PRO A 85 18.53 9.79 -5.72
C PRO A 85 19.40 8.75 -6.43
N HIS A 86 18.78 7.62 -6.75
CA HIS A 86 19.34 6.57 -7.58
C HIS A 86 18.31 6.10 -8.62
N TYR A 87 18.55 6.45 -9.87
CA TYR A 87 17.74 5.98 -11.00
C TYR A 87 18.14 4.56 -11.43
N LEU A 88 17.19 3.80 -11.97
CA LEU A 88 17.44 2.61 -12.80
C LEU A 88 16.28 2.40 -13.78
N GLU A 89 16.56 1.83 -14.96
CA GLU A 89 15.50 1.27 -15.81
C GLU A 89 15.25 -0.20 -15.44
N SER A 90 13.97 -0.55 -15.32
CA SER A 90 13.47 -1.91 -15.08
C SER A 90 12.44 -2.32 -16.14
N GLU A 91 12.17 -3.61 -16.25
CA GLU A 91 11.16 -4.18 -17.16
C GLU A 91 10.37 -5.25 -16.40
N ILE A 92 9.11 -4.95 -16.10
CA ILE A 92 8.18 -5.75 -15.30
C ILE A 92 6.88 -5.84 -16.11
N ASP A 93 6.31 -7.04 -16.22
CA ASP A 93 5.12 -7.35 -17.03
C ASP A 93 5.19 -6.89 -18.50
N GLY A 94 6.41 -6.77 -19.04
CA GLY A 94 6.69 -6.25 -20.38
C GLY A 94 6.60 -4.71 -20.50
N GLU A 95 6.23 -4.00 -19.43
CA GLU A 95 6.33 -2.55 -19.33
C GLU A 95 7.75 -2.10 -18.94
N ARG A 96 8.20 -0.97 -19.50
CA ARG A 96 9.46 -0.33 -19.08
C ARG A 96 9.17 0.71 -18.01
N MET A 97 9.75 0.53 -16.83
CA MET A 97 9.66 1.42 -15.69
C MET A 97 10.98 2.17 -15.47
N GLY A 98 10.89 3.44 -15.08
CA GLY A 98 12.03 4.26 -14.66
C GLY A 98 11.93 4.45 -13.16
N LEU A 99 12.65 3.62 -12.41
CA LEU A 99 12.58 3.58 -10.95
C LEU A 99 13.59 4.56 -10.36
N THR A 100 13.13 5.50 -9.53
CA THR A 100 14.00 6.38 -8.74
C THR A 100 13.91 6.01 -7.27
N LEU A 101 14.94 5.34 -6.75
CA LEU A 101 15.09 5.05 -5.32
C LEU A 101 15.80 6.23 -4.64
N TRP A 102 15.14 6.86 -3.67
CA TRP A 102 15.74 7.89 -2.82
C TRP A 102 16.17 7.26 -1.50
N ASP A 103 17.46 7.29 -1.17
CA ASP A 103 17.93 7.01 0.20
C ASP A 103 17.69 8.24 1.09
N SER A 104 17.40 8.03 2.36
CA SER A 104 17.38 9.10 3.37
C SER A 104 18.50 8.91 4.37
N GLU A 105 18.95 9.98 5.03
CA GLU A 105 19.77 9.81 6.23
C GLU A 105 19.05 8.94 7.28
N GLY A 106 19.81 8.24 8.12
CA GLY A 106 19.27 7.42 9.20
C GLY A 106 18.55 8.28 10.24
N LEU A 107 17.30 7.93 10.56
CA LEU A 107 16.56 8.63 11.60
C LEU A 107 17.17 8.35 12.98
N GLU A 108 17.34 9.40 13.78
CA GLU A 108 17.84 9.35 15.16
C GLU A 108 16.91 10.10 16.12
N LYS A 109 16.54 9.47 17.25
CA LYS A 109 15.58 9.98 18.25
C LYS A 109 15.77 11.46 18.65
N ASN A 110 17.02 11.93 18.68
CA ASN A 110 17.36 13.27 19.16
C ASN A 110 17.11 14.40 18.13
N VAL A 111 16.86 14.06 16.87
CA VAL A 111 16.72 15.02 15.74
C VAL A 111 15.54 14.69 14.82
N VAL A 112 14.65 13.78 15.21
CA VAL A 112 13.49 13.33 14.43
C VAL A 112 12.64 14.52 13.93
N ASP A 113 12.27 15.46 14.80
CA ASP A 113 11.51 16.67 14.43
C ASP A 113 12.12 17.45 13.26
N LEU A 114 13.45 17.54 13.20
CA LEU A 114 14.15 18.24 12.13
C LEU A 114 14.13 17.42 10.84
N GLN A 115 14.49 16.14 10.93
CA GLN A 115 14.53 15.20 9.80
C GLN A 115 13.14 15.01 9.17
N LEU A 116 12.07 14.90 9.97
CA LEU A 116 10.68 14.83 9.52
C LEU A 116 10.22 16.10 8.82
N ARG A 117 10.58 17.27 9.36
CA ARG A 117 10.25 18.56 8.75
C ARG A 117 10.98 18.76 7.42
N GLU A 118 12.19 18.23 7.28
CA GLU A 118 12.94 18.24 6.02
C GLU A 118 12.39 17.24 5.01
N MET A 119 11.97 16.04 5.45
CA MET A 119 11.25 15.07 4.63
C MET A 119 9.92 15.60 4.10
N SER A 120 9.10 16.24 4.94
CA SER A 120 7.83 16.86 4.51
C SER A 120 8.09 17.94 3.45
N LYS A 121 9.07 18.83 3.67
CA LYS A 121 9.48 19.84 2.68
C LYS A 121 10.00 19.23 1.38
N PHE A 122 10.76 18.14 1.44
CA PHE A 122 11.25 17.44 0.25
C PHE A 122 10.09 16.91 -0.60
N MET A 123 9.09 16.28 0.02
CA MET A 123 7.88 15.81 -0.66
C MET A 123 7.04 16.96 -1.21
N GLU A 124 6.82 18.00 -0.41
CA GLU A 124 6.10 19.21 -0.85
C GLU A 124 6.82 19.93 -1.99
N SER A 125 8.16 19.86 -2.06
CA SER A 125 8.93 20.34 -3.21
C SER A 125 8.65 19.55 -4.49
N LYS A 126 8.32 18.25 -4.40
CA LYS A 126 7.93 17.44 -5.57
C LYS A 126 6.54 17.78 -6.07
N PHE A 127 5.61 18.09 -5.16
CA PHE A 127 4.31 18.65 -5.56
C PHE A 127 4.43 20.08 -6.12
N GLU A 128 5.30 20.93 -5.58
CA GLU A 128 5.55 22.27 -6.12
C GLU A 128 6.27 22.23 -7.48
N GLU A 129 7.16 21.26 -7.73
CA GLU A 129 7.78 21.03 -9.06
C GLU A 129 6.73 20.76 -10.14
N THR A 130 5.80 19.83 -9.92
CA THR A 130 4.74 19.52 -10.90
C THR A 130 3.72 20.64 -11.01
N PHE A 131 3.37 21.29 -9.90
CA PHE A 131 2.44 22.42 -9.87
C PHE A 131 3.00 23.64 -10.62
N ALA A 132 4.29 23.93 -10.46
CA ALA A 132 4.97 24.99 -11.20
C ALA A 132 5.03 24.71 -12.71
N GLU A 133 5.04 23.45 -13.15
CA GLU A 133 4.86 23.09 -14.56
C GLU A 133 3.39 23.24 -15.01
N GLU A 134 2.43 22.77 -14.21
CA GLU A 134 1.00 22.89 -14.53
C GLU A 134 0.54 24.34 -14.69
N MET A 135 1.11 25.26 -13.90
CA MET A 135 0.85 26.70 -13.99
C MET A 135 1.38 27.34 -15.29
N LYS A 136 2.23 26.67 -16.09
CA LYS A 136 2.75 27.23 -17.35
C LYS A 136 1.69 27.17 -18.45
N VAL A 137 1.51 28.31 -19.13
CA VAL A 137 0.61 28.45 -20.29
C VAL A 137 1.08 27.59 -21.47
N ILE A 138 2.39 27.42 -21.63
CA ILE A 138 2.99 26.45 -22.55
C ILE A 138 3.80 25.48 -21.68
N ARG A 139 3.32 24.25 -21.58
CA ARG A 139 3.96 23.17 -20.82
C ARG A 139 5.02 22.46 -21.66
N SER A 140 6.06 21.98 -20.99
CA SER A 140 7.24 21.37 -21.61
C SER A 140 6.90 19.93 -22.05
N PRO A 141 7.04 19.56 -23.33
CA PRO A 141 6.60 18.26 -23.83
C PRO A 141 7.54 17.15 -23.35
N GLY A 142 7.08 16.36 -22.36
CA GLY A 142 7.81 15.22 -21.81
C GLY A 142 8.32 15.38 -20.38
N VAL A 143 7.75 16.30 -19.59
CA VAL A 143 7.98 16.33 -18.13
C VAL A 143 7.53 15.00 -17.51
N GLN A 144 8.40 14.44 -16.67
CA GLN A 144 8.16 13.19 -15.95
C GLN A 144 7.56 13.48 -14.58
N ASP A 145 6.90 12.46 -14.03
CA ASP A 145 6.34 12.45 -12.69
C ASP A 145 7.45 12.44 -11.63
N THR A 146 7.48 13.45 -10.76
CA THR A 146 8.47 13.55 -9.67
C THR A 146 7.88 13.21 -8.30
N HIS A 147 6.62 12.81 -8.22
CA HIS A 147 5.94 12.47 -6.96
C HIS A 147 6.54 11.22 -6.30
N ILE A 148 6.51 11.18 -4.97
CA ILE A 148 6.91 10.00 -4.19
C ILE A 148 5.67 9.13 -3.96
N HIS A 149 5.55 8.07 -4.76
CA HIS A 149 4.36 7.22 -4.80
C HIS A 149 4.25 6.33 -3.54
N ALA A 150 5.39 5.82 -3.08
CA ALA A 150 5.50 5.00 -1.87
C ALA A 150 6.73 5.35 -1.03
N VAL A 151 6.64 5.09 0.28
CA VAL A 151 7.74 5.12 1.24
C VAL A 151 7.91 3.74 1.86
N PHE A 152 9.10 3.15 1.76
CA PHE A 152 9.44 1.99 2.59
C PHE A 152 9.93 2.46 3.97
N LEU A 153 9.20 2.08 5.02
CA LEU A 153 9.61 2.32 6.41
C LEU A 153 10.31 1.08 6.96
N ILE A 154 11.64 1.13 7.01
CA ILE A 154 12.51 0.02 7.42
C ILE A 154 12.59 -0.06 8.95
N LEU A 155 11.94 -1.07 9.51
CA LEU A 155 11.89 -1.39 10.94
C LEU A 155 12.95 -2.43 11.29
N ASP A 156 13.74 -2.19 12.35
CA ASP A 156 14.75 -3.12 12.85
C ASP A 156 14.14 -4.03 13.95
N PRO A 157 14.13 -5.37 13.80
CA PRO A 157 13.50 -6.26 14.77
C PRO A 157 14.13 -6.15 16.16
N ALA A 158 15.45 -5.97 16.25
CA ALA A 158 16.15 -5.81 17.53
C ALA A 158 15.81 -4.48 18.24
N ARG A 159 15.15 -3.54 17.56
CA ARG A 159 14.54 -2.34 18.16
C ARG A 159 13.08 -2.58 18.56
N LEU A 160 12.30 -3.26 17.73
CA LEU A 160 10.93 -3.67 18.06
C LEU A 160 10.88 -4.52 19.35
N ASP A 161 11.83 -5.45 19.51
CA ASP A 161 11.96 -6.28 20.71
C ASP A 161 12.18 -5.47 21.99
N ARG A 162 13.08 -4.47 21.92
CA ARG A 162 13.38 -3.56 23.03
C ARG A 162 12.17 -2.70 23.38
N ASN A 163 11.44 -2.22 22.37
CA ASN A 163 10.19 -1.50 22.55
C ASN A 163 9.15 -2.37 23.27
N ILE A 164 8.91 -3.61 22.80
CA ILE A 164 7.97 -4.55 23.42
C ILE A 164 8.37 -4.88 24.87
N ALA A 165 9.67 -5.08 25.14
CA ALA A 165 10.17 -5.32 26.48
C ALA A 165 9.95 -4.12 27.42
N ALA A 166 10.23 -2.90 26.94
CA ALA A 166 9.99 -1.67 27.68
C ALA A 166 8.50 -1.43 27.96
N ALA A 167 7.63 -1.60 26.96
CA ALA A 167 6.18 -1.47 27.12
C ALA A 167 5.61 -2.46 28.15
N LYS A 168 6.09 -3.72 28.15
CA LYS A 168 5.76 -4.73 29.18
C LYS A 168 6.26 -4.31 30.57
N ALA A 169 7.49 -3.79 30.67
CA ALA A 169 8.06 -3.34 31.94
C ALA A 169 7.30 -2.14 32.53
N SER A 170 6.98 -1.12 31.72
CA SER A 170 6.16 0.02 32.13
C SER A 170 4.74 -0.40 32.56
N SER A 171 4.15 -1.39 31.88
CA SER A 171 2.85 -1.94 32.26
C SER A 171 2.88 -2.65 33.63
N ALA A 172 4.00 -3.29 33.98
CA ALA A 172 4.17 -3.98 35.25
C ALA A 172 4.55 -3.02 36.42
N ASN A 173 5.35 -2.00 36.16
CA ASN A 173 5.80 -1.04 37.18
C ASN A 173 4.75 -0.03 37.63
N ASN A 174 3.58 0.03 36.96
CA ASN A 174 2.50 1.00 37.23
C ASN A 174 1.73 0.75 38.55
N HIS A 175 2.42 0.24 39.58
CA HIS A 175 1.87 -0.12 40.89
C HIS A 175 2.63 0.52 42.07
N TYR A 176 3.80 1.15 41.83
CA TYR A 176 4.52 1.95 42.81
C TYR A 176 4.95 3.29 42.20
N GLY A 177 4.40 4.38 42.74
CA GLY A 177 4.64 5.73 42.21
C GLY A 177 6.05 6.26 42.49
N GLY A 178 6.68 6.82 41.47
CA GLY A 178 7.97 7.52 41.52
C GLY A 178 8.12 8.41 40.29
N HIS A 179 8.75 9.57 40.45
CA HIS A 179 8.84 10.60 39.41
C HIS A 179 10.13 10.47 38.58
N GLU A 180 10.22 11.21 37.46
CA GLU A 180 11.43 11.48 36.67
C GLU A 180 12.16 10.28 36.02
N LEU A 181 11.64 9.88 34.86
CA LEU A 181 12.33 9.98 33.56
C LEU A 181 11.26 9.76 32.48
N ASP A 182 11.29 10.51 31.37
CA ASP A 182 10.25 10.42 30.34
C ASP A 182 10.10 8.96 29.85
N PRO A 183 8.95 8.30 30.09
CA PRO A 183 8.73 6.97 29.57
C PRO A 183 8.49 7.11 28.07
N ALA A 184 9.50 6.77 27.28
CA ALA A 184 9.43 6.74 25.81
C ALA A 184 8.09 6.14 25.39
N ARG A 185 7.34 6.85 24.55
CA ARG A 185 5.89 6.64 24.39
C ARG A 185 5.62 5.45 23.48
N ILE A 186 5.90 4.25 23.99
CA ILE A 186 5.93 3.04 23.18
C ILE A 186 4.53 2.41 23.15
N ILE A 187 3.87 2.54 22.01
CA ILE A 187 2.56 1.93 21.75
C ILE A 187 2.79 0.50 21.26
N GLY A 188 3.03 -0.40 22.20
CA GLY A 188 3.25 -1.84 21.94
C GLY A 188 4.65 -2.14 21.42
N SER A 189 4.80 -2.23 20.10
CA SER A 189 6.10 -2.45 19.42
C SER A 189 6.69 -1.19 18.80
N LEU A 190 5.86 -0.18 18.54
CA LEU A 190 6.27 1.05 17.86
C LEU A 190 6.48 2.20 18.84
N ASP A 191 7.43 3.03 18.47
CA ASP A 191 7.91 4.20 19.19
C ASP A 191 7.06 5.40 18.75
N GLU A 192 6.25 6.01 19.63
CA GLU A 192 5.40 7.14 19.21
C GLU A 192 6.24 8.34 18.76
N ASP A 193 7.33 8.60 19.49
CA ASP A 193 8.27 9.70 19.27
C ASP A 193 9.25 9.46 18.09
N LEU A 194 8.97 8.45 17.23
CA LEU A 194 9.78 8.13 16.05
C LEU A 194 8.97 7.41 14.96
N ASP A 195 8.53 6.17 15.18
CA ASP A 195 7.85 5.39 14.13
C ASP A 195 6.48 5.97 13.81
N LEU A 196 5.65 6.21 14.84
CA LEU A 196 4.33 6.80 14.62
C LEU A 196 4.43 8.26 14.22
N GLN A 197 5.47 8.99 14.65
CA GLN A 197 5.70 10.36 14.20
C GLN A 197 6.06 10.43 12.70
N VAL A 198 6.89 9.51 12.19
CA VAL A 198 7.13 9.33 10.74
C VAL A 198 5.80 9.09 10.03
N MET A 199 5.02 8.11 10.50
CA MET A 199 3.78 7.69 9.84
C MET A 199 2.74 8.82 9.82
N ARG A 200 2.49 9.49 10.95
CA ARG A 200 1.61 10.67 11.07
C ARG A 200 2.07 11.86 10.21
N THR A 201 3.37 12.01 9.96
CA THR A 201 3.90 13.11 9.12
C THR A 201 3.76 12.82 7.62
N LEU A 202 3.83 11.55 7.24
CA LEU A 202 3.71 11.07 5.85
C LEU A 202 2.25 10.81 5.42
N GLN A 203 1.36 10.52 6.38
CA GLN A 203 -0.08 10.37 6.17
C GLN A 203 -0.65 11.60 5.44
N GLY A 204 -1.46 11.37 4.40
CA GLY A 204 -1.98 12.43 3.55
C GLY A 204 -0.99 12.98 2.50
N LYS A 205 0.23 12.42 2.38
CA LYS A 205 1.23 12.82 1.36
C LYS A 205 1.78 11.66 0.53
N THR A 206 1.79 10.44 1.04
CA THR A 206 2.30 9.23 0.35
C THR A 206 1.85 7.97 1.08
N THR A 207 1.90 6.83 0.39
CA THR A 207 1.60 5.51 0.99
C THR A 207 2.84 4.97 1.71
N VAL A 208 2.74 4.67 3.01
CA VAL A 208 3.88 4.19 3.81
C VAL A 208 3.76 2.69 4.04
N ILE A 209 4.68 1.93 3.45
CA ILE A 209 4.74 0.47 3.52
C ILE A 209 5.76 0.07 4.60
N PRO A 210 5.32 -0.49 5.74
CA PRO A 210 6.23 -0.93 6.79
C PRO A 210 6.89 -2.27 6.43
N VAL A 211 8.22 -2.33 6.56
CA VAL A 211 9.04 -3.50 6.19
C VAL A 211 10.01 -3.82 7.32
N VAL A 212 10.00 -5.06 7.82
CA VAL A 212 10.94 -5.54 8.85
C VAL A 212 12.21 -6.03 8.18
N SER A 213 13.34 -5.38 8.44
CA SER A 213 14.64 -5.81 7.92
C SER A 213 15.27 -6.92 8.76
N LYS A 214 16.37 -7.49 8.25
CA LYS A 214 17.22 -8.44 8.99
C LYS A 214 16.44 -9.65 9.51
N ALA A 215 15.51 -10.19 8.72
CA ALA A 215 14.68 -11.32 9.14
C ALA A 215 15.53 -12.53 9.61
N ASP A 216 16.74 -12.68 9.04
CA ASP A 216 17.81 -13.62 9.41
C ASP A 216 18.27 -13.53 10.88
N THR A 217 17.91 -12.49 11.62
CA THR A 217 18.28 -12.30 13.03
C THR A 217 17.28 -12.90 14.03
N ILE A 218 16.10 -13.34 13.58
CA ILE A 218 15.06 -13.90 14.46
C ILE A 218 14.44 -15.19 13.86
N THR A 219 13.72 -15.95 14.69
CA THR A 219 13.01 -17.16 14.22
C THR A 219 11.69 -16.80 13.54
N THR A 220 11.20 -17.67 12.66
CA THR A 220 9.89 -17.53 11.98
C THR A 220 8.74 -17.36 12.96
N ALA A 221 8.72 -18.14 14.05
CA ALA A 221 7.73 -18.00 15.12
C ALA A 221 7.80 -16.63 15.82
N HIS A 222 9.00 -16.06 15.99
CA HIS A 222 9.14 -14.71 16.55
C HIS A 222 8.71 -13.63 15.55
N MET A 223 9.05 -13.79 14.27
CA MET A 223 8.61 -12.91 13.19
C MET A 223 7.08 -12.85 13.10
N ALA A 224 6.37 -13.98 13.22
CA ALA A 224 4.90 -14.00 13.25
C ALA A 224 4.32 -13.18 14.41
N VAL A 225 4.90 -13.30 15.62
CA VAL A 225 4.49 -12.50 16.79
C VAL A 225 4.80 -11.01 16.58
N LEU A 226 5.96 -10.68 16.00
CA LEU A 226 6.32 -9.29 15.69
C LEU A 226 5.42 -8.68 14.62
N LYS A 227 5.14 -9.37 13.51
CA LYS A 227 4.19 -8.93 12.48
C LYS A 227 2.82 -8.62 13.10
N LYS A 228 2.24 -9.56 13.86
CA LYS A 228 0.95 -9.37 14.56
C LYS A 228 0.99 -8.23 15.59
N THR A 229 2.11 -8.02 16.28
CA THR A 229 2.26 -6.91 17.25
C THR A 229 2.42 -5.55 16.58
N VAL A 230 3.16 -5.45 15.47
CA VAL A 230 3.30 -4.22 14.67
C VAL A 230 1.97 -3.86 14.03
N TRP A 231 1.28 -4.82 13.40
CA TRP A 231 -0.07 -4.62 12.84
C TRP A 231 -1.07 -4.14 13.91
N SER A 232 -1.01 -4.72 15.12
CA SER A 232 -1.81 -4.26 16.27
C SER A 232 -1.44 -2.85 16.75
N SER A 233 -0.16 -2.45 16.67
CA SER A 233 0.29 -1.09 16.96
C SER A 233 -0.19 -0.08 15.91
N LEU A 234 -0.21 -0.47 14.62
CA LEU A 234 -0.72 0.36 13.52
C LEU A 234 -2.22 0.64 13.67
N LYS A 235 -3.04 -0.41 13.84
CA LYS A 235 -4.49 -0.27 14.02
C LYS A 235 -4.84 0.57 15.26
N LYS A 236 -4.07 0.45 16.36
CA LYS A 236 -4.22 1.32 17.56
C LYS A 236 -3.82 2.78 17.33
N ALA A 237 -3.02 3.09 16.31
CA ALA A 237 -2.62 4.44 15.96
C ALA A 237 -3.55 5.08 14.90
N ASN A 238 -4.62 4.40 14.49
CA ASN A 238 -5.47 4.74 13.34
C ASN A 238 -4.66 4.98 12.05
N PHE A 239 -3.63 4.16 11.83
CA PHE A 239 -2.87 4.15 10.58
C PHE A 239 -3.07 2.82 9.86
N ASP A 240 -3.73 2.85 8.71
CA ASP A 240 -3.77 1.72 7.79
C ASP A 240 -2.90 2.00 6.55
N PRO A 241 -1.93 1.13 6.21
CA PRO A 241 -1.11 1.28 5.01
C PRO A 241 -1.87 1.07 3.69
N LEU A 242 -2.97 0.32 3.70
CA LEU A 242 -3.64 -0.18 2.50
C LEU A 242 -4.90 0.59 2.13
N GLN A 243 -5.51 1.31 3.08
CA GLN A 243 -6.64 2.22 2.84
C GLN A 243 -6.42 3.19 1.65
N ALA A 244 -5.18 3.63 1.42
CA ALA A 244 -4.82 4.49 0.30
C ALA A 244 -5.00 3.84 -1.09
N LEU A 245 -4.99 2.50 -1.15
CA LEU A 245 -5.11 1.69 -2.36
C LEU A 245 -6.56 1.23 -2.64
N GLY A 246 -7.51 1.52 -1.74
CA GLY A 246 -8.91 1.11 -1.88
C GLY A 246 -9.20 -0.38 -1.65
N LEU A 247 -8.19 -1.17 -1.25
CA LEU A 247 -8.28 -2.63 -1.08
C LEU A 247 -9.13 -3.11 0.12
N ASP A 248 -9.85 -2.21 0.79
CA ASP A 248 -10.73 -2.50 1.94
C ASP A 248 -12.16 -2.94 1.52
N ASP A 249 -12.58 -2.64 0.28
CA ASP A 249 -13.97 -2.77 -0.18
C ASP A 249 -14.48 -4.24 -0.26
N ASP A 250 -13.61 -5.22 -0.47
CA ASP A 250 -13.99 -6.63 -0.67
C ASP A 250 -14.27 -7.42 0.63
N ASN A 251 -14.00 -6.87 1.83
CA ASN A 251 -14.17 -7.61 3.10
C ASN A 251 -14.88 -6.87 4.24
N THR A 252 -15.34 -5.63 4.04
CA THR A 252 -16.14 -4.90 5.05
C THR A 252 -17.51 -4.42 4.55
N SER A 253 -17.96 -4.92 3.39
CA SER A 253 -19.24 -4.56 2.75
C SER A 253 -20.36 -5.56 3.08
N ASP A 254 -20.97 -5.41 4.27
CA ASP A 254 -22.32 -5.93 4.56
C ASP A 254 -23.02 -5.04 5.61
N SER A 255 -24.35 -4.87 5.47
CA SER A 255 -25.21 -4.01 6.28
C SER A 255 -24.74 -2.53 6.37
N SER A 256 -25.20 -1.61 5.52
CA SER A 256 -26.63 -1.32 5.36
C SER A 256 -26.93 -0.43 4.13
N ARG A 257 -26.88 -0.99 2.93
CA ARG A 257 -27.52 -0.36 1.76
C ARG A 257 -29.02 -0.65 1.84
N ILE A 258 -29.84 0.39 1.86
CA ILE A 258 -31.30 0.27 1.90
C ILE A 258 -31.76 -0.07 0.48
N ASP A 259 -32.64 -1.07 0.36
CA ASP A 259 -33.33 -1.35 -0.90
C ASP A 259 -34.36 -0.23 -1.15
N GLU A 260 -33.99 0.72 -2.03
CA GLU A 260 -34.93 1.63 -2.65
C GLU A 260 -35.57 0.89 -3.83
N GLU A 261 -36.70 0.21 -3.58
CA GLU A 261 -37.48 -0.48 -4.61
C GLU A 261 -37.97 0.54 -5.67
N GLU A 262 -37.55 0.38 -6.92
CA GLU A 262 -37.97 1.25 -8.02
C GLU A 262 -39.42 0.92 -8.45
N GLU A 263 -40.34 1.86 -8.28
CA GLU A 263 -41.72 1.77 -8.77
C GLU A 263 -41.77 1.85 -10.32
N GLU A 264 -41.48 0.76 -11.03
CA GLU A 264 -41.84 0.66 -12.46
C GLU A 264 -43.35 0.46 -12.63
N THR A 265 -44.01 1.45 -13.23
CA THR A 265 -45.46 1.46 -13.44
C THR A 265 -45.86 0.73 -14.73
N GLU A 266 -46.56 -0.40 -14.61
CA GLU A 266 -47.38 -0.93 -15.72
C GLU A 266 -48.88 -0.79 -15.41
N ILE A 267 -49.65 -0.31 -16.39
CA ILE A 267 -51.11 -0.19 -16.31
C ILE A 267 -51.72 -0.81 -17.58
N ALA A 268 -52.37 -1.96 -17.41
CA ALA A 268 -53.34 -2.49 -18.36
C ALA A 268 -54.41 -3.31 -17.61
N ASN A 269 -55.68 -3.04 -17.89
CA ASN A 269 -56.81 -3.85 -17.42
C ASN A 269 -56.89 -5.13 -18.31
N GLU A 270 -57.60 -6.21 -17.96
CA GLU A 270 -59.06 -6.27 -17.79
C GLU A 270 -59.58 -7.52 -17.04
N GLU A 271 -60.89 -7.61 -16.87
CA GLU A 271 -61.65 -8.41 -15.90
C GLU A 271 -61.76 -9.93 -16.22
N GLY A 272 -62.02 -10.79 -15.21
CA GLY A 272 -62.37 -12.20 -15.41
C GLY A 272 -62.60 -13.01 -14.12
N ALA A 273 -63.82 -13.53 -13.89
CA ALA A 273 -64.32 -14.02 -12.60
C ALA A 273 -64.16 -15.54 -12.31
N GLU A 274 -64.14 -15.85 -11.01
CA GLU A 274 -64.79 -17.00 -10.31
C GLU A 274 -64.21 -18.46 -10.32
N ASP A 275 -64.45 -19.11 -9.17
CA ASP A 275 -64.53 -20.54 -8.78
C ASP A 275 -63.34 -21.54 -8.79
N GLU A 276 -63.12 -22.10 -7.60
CA GLU A 276 -62.71 -23.50 -7.31
C GLU A 276 -63.96 -24.42 -7.27
N PRO A 277 -63.90 -25.78 -7.21
CA PRO A 277 -62.76 -26.66 -6.84
C PRO A 277 -62.60 -27.94 -7.70
N HIS A 278 -61.80 -28.89 -7.19
CA HIS A 278 -61.83 -30.36 -7.41
C HIS A 278 -61.04 -31.03 -8.56
N SER A 279 -60.36 -32.12 -8.17
CA SER A 279 -59.90 -33.26 -8.98
C SER A 279 -61.02 -34.33 -9.11
N PRO A 280 -60.90 -35.37 -9.97
CA PRO A 280 -60.04 -36.55 -9.68
C PRO A 280 -59.45 -37.26 -10.94
N GLU A 281 -58.80 -38.43 -10.72
CA GLU A 281 -58.72 -39.60 -11.63
C GLU A 281 -57.96 -39.47 -13.00
N GLU A 282 -57.23 -40.47 -13.54
CA GLU A 282 -56.76 -41.79 -13.03
C GLU A 282 -55.66 -42.39 -13.97
N GLN A 283 -55.21 -43.62 -13.67
CA GLN A 283 -54.39 -44.58 -14.46
C GLN A 283 -52.86 -44.30 -14.57
N ASP A 284 -51.94 -45.19 -14.12
CA ASP A 284 -51.67 -46.64 -14.36
C ASP A 284 -50.84 -46.86 -15.65
N GLU A 285 -49.94 -47.83 -15.86
CA GLU A 285 -49.35 -48.96 -15.09
C GLU A 285 -48.02 -48.51 -14.36
N ASP A 286 -47.09 -49.26 -13.73
CA ASP A 286 -46.71 -50.70 -13.57
C ASP A 286 -46.48 -51.10 -12.06
N GLU A 287 -45.81 -52.23 -11.75
CA GLU A 287 -45.75 -52.91 -10.41
C GLU A 287 -44.32 -53.37 -9.94
N ASP A 288 -44.26 -54.13 -8.83
CA ASP A 288 -43.18 -55.00 -8.25
C ASP A 288 -41.92 -54.39 -7.53
N ASP A 289 -41.50 -54.83 -6.32
CA ASP A 289 -42.20 -55.57 -5.24
C ASP A 289 -41.47 -55.54 -3.83
N GLU A 290 -42.11 -56.16 -2.81
CA GLU A 290 -41.83 -56.36 -1.35
C GLU A 290 -40.40 -56.87 -0.92
N ASP A 291 -39.94 -57.06 0.35
CA ASP A 291 -40.40 -57.09 1.79
C ASP A 291 -39.13 -56.89 2.71
N GLU A 292 -39.04 -56.67 4.04
CA GLU A 292 -39.91 -56.49 5.25
C GLU A 292 -39.20 -55.50 6.23
N THR A 293 -39.77 -55.29 7.42
CA THR A 293 -39.13 -54.78 8.65
C THR A 293 -38.71 -55.95 9.61
N PRO A 294 -38.91 -56.07 10.96
CA PRO A 294 -39.68 -55.29 11.96
C PRO A 294 -38.98 -54.92 13.31
N ASN A 295 -39.50 -53.85 13.95
CA ASN A 295 -39.75 -53.69 15.41
C ASN A 295 -38.58 -53.70 16.45
N SER A 296 -38.71 -53.13 17.67
CA SER A 296 -39.80 -52.38 18.35
C SER A 296 -39.31 -51.43 19.46
N ASP A 297 -39.99 -50.29 19.61
CA ASP A 297 -40.45 -49.62 20.85
C ASP A 297 -39.56 -49.45 22.11
N ASN A 298 -39.50 -48.19 22.57
CA ASN A 298 -40.21 -47.81 23.81
C ASN A 298 -40.58 -46.32 23.85
N ALA A 299 -41.64 -45.97 24.59
CA ALA A 299 -42.37 -44.71 24.42
C ALA A 299 -42.18 -43.65 25.54
N LEU A 300 -42.75 -42.46 25.29
CA LEU A 300 -42.65 -41.22 26.10
C LEU A 300 -43.42 -41.29 27.44
N PRO A 301 -43.28 -40.25 28.30
CA PRO A 301 -44.33 -39.22 28.28
C PRO A 301 -43.82 -37.77 28.27
N ILE A 302 -44.71 -36.86 27.86
CA ILE A 302 -44.44 -35.42 27.63
C ILE A 302 -44.76 -34.60 28.89
N GLN A 303 -43.90 -33.62 29.22
CA GLN A 303 -44.35 -32.33 29.79
C GLN A 303 -43.40 -31.20 29.37
N GLY A 304 -43.95 -30.19 28.69
CA GLY A 304 -43.16 -29.14 28.04
C GLY A 304 -42.78 -27.97 28.94
N ARG A 305 -41.71 -27.26 28.59
CA ARG A 305 -41.43 -25.91 29.10
C ARG A 305 -40.63 -25.09 28.09
N THR A 306 -40.98 -23.82 27.96
CA THR A 306 -40.42 -22.87 26.99
C THR A 306 -38.97 -22.49 27.32
N SER A 307 -38.07 -22.60 26.34
CA SER A 307 -36.74 -21.97 26.38
C SER A 307 -36.32 -21.55 24.97
N ARG A 308 -35.90 -20.29 24.80
CA ARG A 308 -35.22 -19.84 23.58
C ARG A 308 -33.76 -20.27 23.68
N HIS A 309 -33.30 -21.15 22.80
CA HIS A 309 -31.87 -21.39 22.65
C HIS A 309 -31.28 -20.44 21.60
N SER A 310 -30.24 -19.72 22.01
CA SER A 310 -29.55 -18.74 21.19
C SER A 310 -28.46 -19.39 20.37
N ASN A 311 -28.44 -19.16 19.05
CA ASN A 311 -27.33 -19.51 18.17
C ASN A 311 -26.15 -18.55 18.40
N THR A 312 -25.51 -18.67 19.56
CA THR A 312 -24.41 -17.80 20.03
C THR A 312 -23.06 -18.51 20.14
N SER A 313 -22.94 -19.71 19.55
CA SER A 313 -21.69 -20.49 19.48
C SER A 313 -20.97 -20.38 18.13
N ALA A 314 -21.68 -20.09 17.03
CA ALA A 314 -21.09 -20.07 15.68
C ALA A 314 -20.16 -18.88 15.42
N ARG A 315 -20.35 -17.74 16.10
CA ARG A 315 -19.53 -16.52 15.88
C ARG A 315 -18.09 -16.66 16.40
N GLN A 316 -17.88 -17.45 17.45
CA GLN A 316 -16.58 -17.62 18.12
C GLN A 316 -15.67 -18.67 17.47
N GLY A 317 -16.15 -19.34 16.41
CA GLY A 317 -15.30 -20.12 15.50
C GLY A 317 -14.56 -19.20 14.52
N LYS A 318 -15.30 -18.36 13.79
CA LYS A 318 -14.76 -17.51 12.72
C LYS A 318 -13.69 -16.51 13.23
N GLU A 319 -13.94 -15.89 14.39
CA GLU A 319 -12.97 -15.01 15.08
C GLU A 319 -11.64 -15.71 15.46
N ARG A 320 -11.57 -17.05 15.47
CA ARG A 320 -10.35 -17.80 15.81
C ARG A 320 -9.54 -18.21 14.59
N GLU A 321 -10.17 -18.42 13.45
CA GLU A 321 -9.47 -18.74 12.20
C GLU A 321 -8.78 -17.48 11.64
N GLU A 322 -9.46 -16.33 11.70
CA GLU A 322 -8.87 -14.99 11.42
C GLU A 322 -7.72 -14.62 12.38
N ALA A 323 -7.70 -15.18 13.60
CA ALA A 323 -6.67 -14.85 14.59
C ALA A 323 -5.30 -15.51 14.29
N ASP A 324 -5.28 -16.63 13.56
CA ASP A 324 -4.04 -17.35 13.24
C ASP A 324 -3.40 -16.92 11.92
N GLU A 325 -4.15 -16.31 11.00
CA GLU A 325 -3.58 -15.72 9.78
C GLU A 325 -2.49 -14.66 10.11
N ILE A 326 -1.41 -14.66 9.33
CA ILE A 326 -0.30 -13.70 9.50
C ILE A 326 -0.61 -12.49 8.62
N PRO A 327 -0.68 -11.27 9.18
CA PRO A 327 -1.03 -10.09 8.39
C PRO A 327 0.02 -9.84 7.30
N PHE A 328 -0.45 -9.52 6.10
CA PHE A 328 0.39 -9.30 4.92
C PHE A 328 1.45 -8.21 5.15
N LEU A 329 1.11 -7.19 5.96
CA LEU A 329 2.03 -6.18 6.45
C LEU A 329 2.27 -6.29 7.97
N PRO A 330 3.49 -6.03 8.46
CA PRO A 330 4.69 -5.67 7.69
C PRO A 330 5.35 -6.90 7.03
N MET A 331 5.82 -6.75 5.79
CA MET A 331 6.62 -7.78 5.13
C MET A 331 8.03 -7.84 5.70
N SER A 332 8.65 -9.02 5.72
CA SER A 332 10.01 -9.23 6.23
C SER A 332 11.01 -9.47 5.10
N ILE A 333 12.22 -8.92 5.24
CA ILE A 333 13.27 -8.98 4.21
C ILE A 333 14.63 -9.37 4.78
N ILE A 334 15.44 -9.97 3.92
CA ILE A 334 16.88 -10.18 4.13
C ILE A 334 17.61 -9.44 3.01
N SER A 335 18.61 -8.63 3.36
CA SER A 335 19.53 -8.03 2.39
C SER A 335 20.78 -8.91 2.26
N PRO A 336 21.35 -9.13 1.06
CA PRO A 336 22.69 -9.69 0.90
C PRO A 336 23.75 -8.91 1.69
N ASP A 337 24.92 -9.51 1.86
CA ASP A 337 26.04 -8.82 2.49
C ASP A 337 26.76 -7.85 1.53
N LEU A 338 27.15 -6.68 2.05
CA LEU A 338 27.86 -5.65 1.28
C LEU A 338 29.30 -6.08 0.93
N TYR A 339 29.87 -7.03 1.70
CA TYR A 339 31.24 -7.50 1.52
C TYR A 339 31.39 -8.68 0.55
N GLU A 340 30.31 -9.37 0.19
CA GLU A 340 30.30 -10.48 -0.79
C GLU A 340 29.24 -10.25 -1.89
N PRO A 341 29.32 -9.17 -2.70
CA PRO A 341 28.27 -8.77 -3.65
C PRO A 341 28.02 -9.77 -4.79
N ASP A 342 28.96 -10.68 -5.06
CA ASP A 342 28.77 -11.79 -6.01
C ASP A 342 27.83 -12.89 -5.47
N VAL A 343 27.57 -12.90 -4.15
CA VAL A 343 26.74 -13.90 -3.47
C VAL A 343 25.41 -13.26 -3.08
N ILE A 344 24.33 -13.64 -3.76
CA ILE A 344 23.01 -13.06 -3.50
C ILE A 344 22.37 -13.71 -2.26
N GLY A 345 22.85 -13.32 -1.07
CA GLY A 345 22.30 -13.71 0.21
C GLY A 345 23.27 -13.51 1.36
N ARG A 346 23.01 -14.19 2.48
CA ARG A 346 23.86 -14.12 3.68
C ARG A 346 24.38 -15.51 4.06
N LYS A 347 25.69 -15.65 4.13
CA LYS A 347 26.37 -16.90 4.44
C LYS A 347 26.74 -16.95 5.92
N PHE A 348 26.20 -17.92 6.63
CA PHE A 348 26.47 -18.17 8.04
C PHE A 348 27.31 -19.44 8.22
N PRO A 349 27.98 -19.62 9.39
CA PRO A 349 28.66 -20.89 9.71
C PRO A 349 27.74 -22.11 9.76
N TRP A 350 26.41 -21.89 9.87
CA TRP A 350 25.38 -22.90 10.05
C TRP A 350 24.41 -23.03 8.85
N GLY A 351 24.52 -22.20 7.82
CA GLY A 351 23.57 -22.19 6.70
C GLY A 351 23.76 -21.02 5.73
N PHE A 352 22.87 -20.92 4.74
CA PHE A 352 22.83 -19.82 3.79
C PHE A 352 21.40 -19.29 3.67
N ALA A 353 21.20 -18.02 3.97
CA ALA A 353 19.90 -17.36 3.85
C ALA A 353 19.77 -16.71 2.47
N ASN A 354 18.81 -17.19 1.67
CA ASN A 354 18.55 -16.73 0.31
C ASN A 354 17.41 -15.68 0.29
N PRO A 355 17.66 -14.42 -0.13
CA PRO A 355 16.63 -13.38 -0.22
C PRO A 355 15.57 -13.55 -1.30
N TYR A 356 15.67 -14.55 -2.19
CA TYR A 356 14.64 -14.88 -3.18
C TYR A 356 13.78 -16.09 -2.81
N ASP A 357 13.92 -16.59 -1.58
CA ASP A 357 13.31 -17.82 -1.11
C ASP A 357 12.21 -17.52 -0.09
N GLU A 358 10.98 -17.94 -0.38
CA GLU A 358 9.80 -17.64 0.44
C GLU A 358 9.83 -18.32 1.82
N GLU A 359 10.59 -19.41 1.98
CA GLU A 359 10.81 -20.00 3.30
C GLU A 359 11.77 -19.15 4.17
N HIS A 360 12.55 -18.26 3.54
CA HIS A 360 13.54 -17.40 4.21
C HIS A 360 13.07 -15.95 4.42
N CYS A 361 12.39 -15.32 3.44
CA CYS A 361 11.76 -13.99 3.64
C CYS A 361 10.67 -13.65 2.60
N ASP A 362 9.83 -12.66 2.91
CA ASP A 362 8.72 -12.20 2.07
C ASP A 362 9.17 -11.26 0.91
N PHE A 363 10.46 -11.22 0.55
CA PHE A 363 10.96 -10.21 -0.39
C PHE A 363 10.42 -10.37 -1.82
N THR A 364 10.15 -11.59 -2.28
CA THR A 364 9.44 -11.84 -3.55
C THR A 364 8.05 -11.20 -3.51
N ARG A 365 7.28 -11.48 -2.46
CA ARG A 365 5.94 -10.91 -2.24
C ARG A 365 5.98 -9.37 -2.17
N LEU A 366 6.97 -8.79 -1.50
CA LEU A 366 7.20 -7.33 -1.45
C LEU A 366 7.51 -6.76 -2.83
N LYS A 367 8.29 -7.46 -3.64
CA LYS A 367 8.65 -7.06 -5.00
C LYS A 367 7.43 -7.09 -5.92
N ASP A 368 6.71 -8.20 -5.91
CA ASP A 368 5.65 -8.46 -6.88
C ASP A 368 4.39 -7.64 -6.57
N ALA A 369 4.05 -7.47 -5.28
CA ALA A 369 2.97 -6.56 -4.87
C ALA A 369 3.28 -5.08 -5.17
N VAL A 370 4.48 -4.58 -4.82
CA VAL A 370 4.76 -3.12 -4.90
C VAL A 370 5.17 -2.66 -6.31
N PHE A 371 5.79 -3.52 -7.11
CA PHE A 371 6.26 -3.15 -8.46
C PHE A 371 5.45 -3.81 -9.60
N GLY A 372 4.70 -4.88 -9.32
CA GLY A 372 3.70 -5.45 -10.22
C GLY A 372 2.34 -4.82 -9.96
N GLU A 373 1.62 -5.36 -8.97
CA GLU A 373 0.19 -5.10 -8.69
C GLU A 373 -0.08 -3.63 -8.32
N TRP A 374 0.33 -3.19 -7.13
CA TRP A 374 0.05 -1.86 -6.58
C TRP A 374 0.74 -0.71 -7.34
N ARG A 375 1.58 -1.01 -8.35
CA ARG A 375 2.29 0.01 -9.15
C ARG A 375 1.32 0.93 -9.92
N GLY A 376 0.12 0.45 -10.28
CA GLY A 376 -0.94 1.30 -10.82
C GLY A 376 -1.45 2.25 -9.72
N ASP A 377 -2.06 1.64 -8.71
CA ASP A 377 -2.83 2.28 -7.65
C ASP A 377 -2.00 3.28 -6.83
N LEU A 378 -0.73 2.95 -6.52
CA LEU A 378 0.21 3.87 -5.84
C LEU A 378 0.46 5.15 -6.64
N ARG A 379 0.39 5.09 -7.99
CA ARG A 379 0.58 6.24 -8.87
C ARG A 379 -0.72 7.01 -9.13
N GLU A 380 -1.86 6.35 -8.99
CA GLU A 380 -3.17 6.99 -9.02
C GLU A 380 -3.42 7.74 -7.71
N ALA A 381 -3.27 7.07 -6.56
CA ALA A 381 -3.38 7.66 -5.23
C ALA A 381 -2.44 8.86 -5.02
N SER A 382 -1.16 8.78 -5.46
CA SER A 382 -0.24 9.91 -5.32
C SER A 382 -0.68 11.15 -6.11
N ARG A 383 -1.36 10.95 -7.24
CA ARG A 383 -1.81 12.02 -8.12
C ARG A 383 -3.18 12.58 -7.72
N GLU A 384 -4.13 11.71 -7.45
CA GLU A 384 -5.54 12.08 -7.29
C GLU A 384 -5.95 12.28 -5.83
N GLN A 385 -5.31 11.59 -4.88
CA GLN A 385 -5.51 11.81 -3.44
C GLN A 385 -4.49 12.82 -2.90
N TRP A 386 -3.19 12.51 -2.99
CA TRP A 386 -2.14 13.29 -2.31
C TRP A 386 -1.83 14.62 -3.01
N TYR A 387 -1.51 14.60 -4.30
CA TYR A 387 -1.18 15.82 -5.05
C TYR A 387 -2.37 16.75 -5.23
N GLU A 388 -3.54 16.26 -5.68
CA GLU A 388 -4.73 17.12 -5.82
C GLU A 388 -5.26 17.64 -4.47
N GLY A 389 -5.13 16.88 -3.39
CA GLY A 389 -5.39 17.36 -2.03
C GLY A 389 -4.46 18.51 -1.61
N TRP A 390 -3.14 18.33 -1.80
CA TRP A 390 -2.13 19.37 -1.56
C TRP A 390 -2.38 20.62 -2.43
N ARG A 391 -2.64 20.43 -3.73
CA ARG A 391 -2.88 21.47 -4.74
C ARG A 391 -4.15 22.27 -4.44
N THR A 392 -5.23 21.58 -4.06
CA THR A 392 -6.48 22.22 -3.62
C THR A 392 -6.24 23.09 -2.38
N SER A 393 -5.44 22.61 -1.41
CA SER A 393 -5.03 23.43 -0.26
C SER A 393 -4.15 24.61 -0.68
N ARG A 394 -3.16 24.40 -1.57
CA ARG A 394 -2.23 25.42 -2.08
C ARG A 394 -2.94 26.55 -2.83
N LEU A 395 -3.97 26.21 -3.61
CA LEU A 395 -4.81 27.19 -4.33
C LEU A 395 -5.70 27.99 -3.37
N LYS A 396 -6.40 27.33 -2.44
CA LYS A 396 -7.23 28.00 -1.41
C LYS A 396 -6.41 29.03 -0.61
N HIS A 397 -5.19 28.68 -0.19
CA HIS A 397 -4.29 29.58 0.54
C HIS A 397 -3.69 30.71 -0.33
N ARG A 398 -3.87 30.70 -1.65
CA ARG A 398 -3.45 31.79 -2.56
C ARG A 398 -4.57 32.78 -2.90
N GLU A 399 -5.81 32.55 -2.47
CA GLU A 399 -6.94 33.48 -2.62
C GLU A 399 -7.21 34.52 -1.47
N PRO A 400 -6.24 35.06 -0.70
CA PRO A 400 -6.52 36.17 0.22
C PRO A 400 -6.10 37.57 -0.29
N MET A 401 -5.64 37.74 -1.54
CA MET A 401 -5.18 39.07 -2.06
C MET A 401 -5.67 39.46 -3.47
N ALA A 402 -6.82 38.94 -3.92
CA ALA A 402 -7.41 39.27 -5.23
C ALA A 402 -8.72 40.08 -5.18
N ARG A 403 -9.23 40.43 -3.98
CA ARG A 403 -10.50 41.16 -3.80
C ARG A 403 -10.46 42.20 -2.67
N HIS A 404 -9.84 43.34 -2.95
CA HIS A 404 -10.25 44.67 -2.47
C HIS A 404 -9.72 45.69 -3.50
N ARG A 405 -10.58 46.57 -4.01
CA ARG A 405 -10.29 47.51 -5.09
C ARG A 405 -11.18 48.74 -4.99
#